data_AF-A0A2V8MLC7-F1
#
_entry.id   AF-A0A2V8MLC7-F1
#
_cell.length_a   1.000
_cell.length_b   1.000
_cell.length_c   1.000
_cell.angle_alpha   90.00
_cell.angle_beta   90.00
_cell.angle_gamma   90.00
#
_symmetry.space_group_name_H-M   'P 1'
#
loop_
_entity.id
_entity.type
_entity.pdbx_description
1 polymer ?
#
loop_
_entity_poly.entity_id
_entity_poly.type
_entity_poly.pdbx_seq_one_letter_code
_entity_poly.pdbx_strand_id
1 'polypeptide(L)'
;MMKIRNIAFAITISAGGAAIWILIGLWRPVSSDLRNFDPETVARLDTEMWRSYYDKERLKLFNQLAHLLRQQYHMPVARSYVVAFHAARAAFVFKDGKRHTDYERALPDLVAYYQAIRNVSQTSFDVNRAATLELEWWIVHRERQWRPTGDLDRALADLAAEVYQLPAAKFSEHARYRAEAITIRDDLAEKRTLSEADWTRINDLLRRSWLSLWRGVNDTE
;
A
#
# COMPACT_ATOMS: atom_id res chain seq x y z
N MET A 1 -45.55 -13.37 -24.33
CA MET A 1 -44.74 -12.13 -24.21
C MET A 1 -44.64 -11.56 -22.77
N MET A 2 -44.97 -12.31 -21.72
CA MET A 2 -45.00 -11.83 -20.32
C MET A 2 -43.86 -12.42 -19.45
N LYS A 3 -42.62 -12.50 -19.98
CA LYS A 3 -41.43 -12.98 -19.23
C LYS A 3 -40.24 -12.02 -19.25
N ILE A 4 -40.08 -11.23 -20.31
CA ILE A 4 -38.90 -10.35 -20.50
C ILE A 4 -38.97 -9.09 -19.60
N ARG A 5 -40.17 -8.52 -19.38
CA ARG A 5 -40.35 -7.36 -18.48
C ARG A 5 -40.01 -7.65 -17.02
N ASN A 6 -40.25 -8.87 -16.53
CA ASN A 6 -39.98 -9.23 -15.13
C ASN A 6 -38.49 -9.49 -14.87
N ILE A 7 -37.74 -9.96 -15.86
CA ILE A 7 -36.29 -10.16 -15.78
C ILE A 7 -35.56 -8.81 -15.81
N ALA A 8 -35.96 -7.88 -16.68
CA ALA A 8 -35.41 -6.52 -16.71
C ALA A 8 -35.66 -5.76 -15.40
N PHE A 9 -36.84 -5.93 -14.79
CA PHE A 9 -37.18 -5.33 -13.50
C PHE A 9 -36.37 -5.95 -12.34
N ALA A 10 -36.16 -7.27 -12.34
CA ALA A 10 -35.34 -7.97 -11.34
C ALA A 10 -33.85 -7.64 -11.43
N ILE A 11 -33.30 -7.45 -12.64
CA ILE A 11 -31.91 -6.99 -12.85
C ILE A 11 -31.74 -5.54 -12.37
N THR A 12 -32.73 -4.68 -12.59
CA THR A 12 -32.69 -3.27 -12.16
C THR A 12 -32.80 -3.14 -10.64
N ILE A 13 -33.62 -3.96 -9.96
CA ILE A 13 -33.69 -4.01 -8.49
C ILE A 13 -32.39 -4.58 -7.90
N SER A 14 -31.79 -5.60 -8.53
CA SER A 14 -30.50 -6.16 -8.12
C SER A 14 -29.35 -5.17 -8.30
N ALA A 15 -29.34 -4.42 -9.42
CA ALA A 15 -28.36 -3.36 -9.68
C ALA A 15 -28.54 -2.15 -8.76
N GLY A 16 -29.79 -1.76 -8.46
CA GLY A 16 -30.12 -0.73 -7.48
C GLY A 16 -29.71 -1.14 -6.06
N GLY A 17 -29.96 -2.39 -5.67
CA GLY A 17 -29.49 -2.95 -4.40
C GLY A 17 -27.97 -3.01 -4.31
N ALA A 18 -27.27 -3.43 -5.37
CA ALA A 18 -25.81 -3.42 -5.44
C ALA A 18 -25.24 -1.99 -5.38
N ALA A 19 -25.86 -1.02 -6.08
CA ALA A 19 -25.47 0.39 -6.02
C ALA A 19 -25.68 0.96 -4.62
N ILE A 20 -26.79 0.65 -3.96
CA ILE A 20 -27.05 1.03 -2.56
C ILE A 20 -26.04 0.38 -1.62
N TRP A 21 -25.70 -0.90 -1.79
CA TRP A 21 -24.66 -1.58 -1.00
C TRP A 21 -23.27 -0.99 -1.21
N ILE A 22 -22.92 -0.61 -2.44
CA ILE A 22 -21.67 0.08 -2.76
C ILE A 22 -21.67 1.45 -2.10
N LEU A 23 -22.75 2.22 -2.20
CA LEU A 23 -22.90 3.52 -1.55
C LEU A 23 -22.81 3.39 -0.02
N ILE A 24 -23.50 2.43 0.58
CA ILE A 24 -23.38 2.14 2.02
C ILE A 24 -21.92 1.77 2.35
N GLY A 25 -21.27 0.91 1.56
CA GLY A 25 -19.87 0.54 1.77
C GLY A 25 -18.88 1.70 1.63
N LEU A 26 -19.21 2.71 0.81
CA LEU A 26 -18.41 3.92 0.65
C LEU A 26 -18.62 4.93 1.79
N TRP A 27 -19.84 5.04 2.33
CA TRP A 27 -20.23 6.08 3.29
C TRP A 27 -20.34 5.59 4.73
N ARG A 28 -20.31 4.28 4.98
CA ARG A 28 -20.37 3.73 6.34
C ARG A 28 -19.19 4.26 7.16
N PRO A 29 -19.45 4.88 8.33
CA PRO A 29 -18.38 5.26 9.24
C PRO A 29 -17.72 3.97 9.74
N VAL A 30 -16.41 3.89 9.54
CA VAL A 30 -15.57 2.79 10.03
C VAL A 30 -14.42 3.45 10.75
N SER A 31 -14.11 2.93 11.93
CA SER A 31 -12.97 3.34 12.73
C SER A 31 -12.24 2.08 13.16
N SER A 32 -10.97 1.96 12.80
CA SER A 32 -10.10 0.83 13.03
C SER A 32 -8.81 1.28 13.70
N ASP A 33 -8.27 0.43 14.56
CA ASP A 33 -6.91 0.58 15.04
C ASP A 33 -5.95 0.06 13.96
N LEU A 34 -5.15 0.95 13.38
CA LEU A 34 -4.18 0.58 12.33
C LEU A 34 -3.12 -0.40 12.84
N ARG A 35 -2.95 -0.51 14.17
CA ARG A 35 -1.98 -1.41 14.82
C ARG A 35 -2.46 -2.85 14.83
N ASN A 36 -3.77 -3.06 14.74
CA ASN A 36 -4.38 -4.38 14.70
C ASN A 36 -4.42 -4.89 13.27
N PHE A 37 -3.42 -5.66 12.86
CA PHE A 37 -3.42 -6.39 11.60
C PHE A 37 -2.64 -7.69 11.77
N ASP A 38 -2.86 -8.66 10.88
CA ASP A 38 -2.04 -9.88 10.84
C ASP A 38 -0.78 -9.63 9.99
N PRO A 39 0.42 -9.57 10.60
CA PRO A 39 1.65 -9.28 9.87
C PRO A 39 2.01 -10.36 8.84
N GLU A 40 1.64 -11.62 9.08
CA GLU A 40 1.94 -12.72 8.16
C GLU A 40 1.07 -12.63 6.91
N THR A 41 -0.23 -12.35 7.08
CA THR A 41 -1.14 -12.13 5.95
C THR A 41 -0.74 -10.91 5.13
N VAL A 42 -0.40 -9.79 5.78
CA VAL A 42 0.03 -8.56 5.11
C VAL A 42 1.35 -8.78 4.36
N ALA A 43 2.33 -9.47 4.95
CA ALA A 43 3.60 -9.77 4.29
C ALA A 43 3.45 -10.63 3.04
N ARG A 44 2.61 -11.67 3.11
CA ARG A 44 2.31 -12.51 1.95
C ARG A 44 1.68 -11.69 0.82
N LEU A 45 0.69 -10.85 1.13
CA LEU A 45 0.02 -10.02 0.12
C LEU A 45 0.96 -8.96 -0.49
N ASP A 46 1.83 -8.34 0.31
CA ASP A 46 2.84 -7.40 -0.19
C ASP A 46 3.82 -8.11 -1.14
N THR A 47 4.31 -9.29 -0.79
CA THR A 47 5.18 -10.10 -1.67
C THR A 47 4.47 -10.47 -2.97
N GLU A 48 3.21 -10.91 -2.89
CA GLU A 48 2.39 -11.23 -4.06
C GLU A 48 2.16 -10.00 -4.97
N MET A 49 1.96 -8.82 -4.38
CA MET A 49 1.88 -7.56 -5.13
C MET A 49 3.19 -7.25 -5.85
N TRP A 50 4.33 -7.42 -5.19
CA TRP A 50 5.63 -7.17 -5.83
C TRP A 50 5.80 -8.06 -7.05
N ARG A 51 5.53 -9.36 -6.92
CA ARG A 51 5.54 -10.30 -8.05
C ARG A 51 4.66 -9.82 -9.19
N SER A 52 3.38 -9.55 -8.92
CA SER A 52 2.44 -9.10 -9.95
C SER A 52 2.81 -7.76 -10.58
N TYR A 53 3.47 -6.86 -9.84
CA TYR A 53 4.00 -5.61 -10.39
C TYR A 53 5.10 -5.88 -11.44
N TYR A 54 6.08 -6.73 -11.13
CA TYR A 54 7.18 -7.05 -12.05
C TYR A 54 6.75 -7.95 -13.21
N ASP A 55 5.81 -8.88 -12.98
CA ASP A 55 5.19 -9.71 -14.00
C ASP A 55 4.17 -8.94 -14.88
N LYS A 56 3.95 -7.65 -14.57
CA LYS A 56 3.05 -6.74 -15.28
C LYS A 56 1.57 -7.20 -15.25
N GLU A 57 1.18 -7.97 -14.24
CA GLU A 57 -0.17 -8.47 -14.02
C GLU A 57 -1.09 -7.40 -13.39
N ARG A 58 -1.35 -6.31 -14.13
CA ARG A 58 -1.98 -5.08 -13.60
C ARG A 58 -3.31 -5.29 -12.85
N LEU A 59 -4.20 -6.12 -13.40
CA LEU A 59 -5.51 -6.39 -12.77
C LEU A 59 -5.37 -7.18 -11.46
N LYS A 60 -4.42 -8.11 -11.42
CA LYS A 60 -4.13 -8.90 -10.23
C LYS A 60 -3.49 -8.04 -9.16
N LEU A 61 -2.49 -7.23 -9.53
CA LEU A 61 -1.87 -6.22 -8.67
C LEU A 61 -2.92 -5.29 -8.04
N PHE A 62 -3.84 -4.76 -8.84
CA PHE A 62 -4.89 -3.86 -8.35
C PHE A 62 -5.82 -4.54 -7.33
N ASN A 63 -6.23 -5.78 -7.60
CA ASN A 63 -7.03 -6.57 -6.65
C ASN A 63 -6.27 -6.92 -5.37
N GLN A 64 -4.98 -7.25 -5.48
CA GLN A 64 -4.11 -7.52 -4.33
C GLN A 64 -3.92 -6.27 -3.48
N LEU A 65 -3.71 -5.10 -4.08
CA LEU A 65 -3.64 -3.82 -3.37
C LEU A 65 -4.94 -3.51 -2.62
N ALA A 66 -6.09 -3.66 -3.28
CA ALA A 66 -7.36 -3.50 -2.60
C ALA A 66 -7.50 -4.50 -1.44
N HIS A 67 -7.02 -5.75 -1.61
CA HIS A 67 -7.05 -6.75 -0.54
C HIS A 67 -6.12 -6.43 0.62
N LEU A 68 -4.91 -5.96 0.34
CA LEU A 68 -3.94 -5.49 1.33
C LEU A 68 -4.55 -4.40 2.20
N LEU A 69 -5.19 -3.38 1.60
CA LEU A 69 -5.85 -2.29 2.32
C LEU A 69 -6.97 -2.78 3.26
N ARG A 70 -7.65 -3.87 2.89
CA ARG A 70 -8.65 -4.50 3.77
C ARG A 70 -8.00 -5.23 4.93
N GLN A 71 -6.90 -5.94 4.70
CA GLN A 71 -6.22 -6.71 5.75
C GLN A 71 -5.44 -5.82 6.72
N GLN A 72 -4.78 -4.78 6.21
CA GLN A 72 -3.95 -3.89 7.01
C GLN A 72 -4.77 -2.82 7.76
N TYR A 73 -5.77 -2.23 7.10
CA TYR A 73 -6.48 -1.06 7.63
C TYR A 73 -7.97 -1.31 7.89
N HIS A 74 -8.44 -2.56 7.72
CA HIS A 74 -9.86 -2.93 7.87
C HIS A 74 -10.80 -2.12 7.00
N MET A 75 -10.32 -1.67 5.83
CA MET A 75 -11.13 -0.88 4.92
C MET A 75 -12.33 -1.68 4.38
N PRO A 76 -13.52 -1.06 4.24
CA PRO A 76 -14.62 -1.66 3.50
C PRO A 76 -14.24 -1.97 2.05
N VAL A 77 -14.86 -3.00 1.46
CA VAL A 77 -14.55 -3.49 0.10
C VAL A 77 -14.60 -2.37 -0.95
N ALA A 78 -15.73 -1.66 -1.04
CA ALA A 78 -15.89 -0.58 -2.02
C ALA A 78 -14.84 0.53 -1.83
N ARG A 79 -14.58 0.93 -0.58
CA ARG A 79 -13.59 1.96 -0.25
C ARG A 79 -12.17 1.50 -0.60
N SER A 80 -11.81 0.25 -0.34
CA SER A 80 -10.48 -0.29 -0.65
C SER A 80 -10.12 -0.20 -2.13
N TYR A 81 -11.10 -0.37 -3.04
CA TYR A 81 -10.87 -0.19 -4.48
C TYR A 81 -10.68 1.26 -4.89
N VAL A 82 -11.42 2.20 -4.30
CA VAL A 82 -11.22 3.64 -4.54
C VAL A 82 -9.84 4.08 -4.06
N VAL A 83 -9.42 3.61 -2.89
CA VAL A 83 -8.10 3.93 -2.33
C VAL A 83 -6.98 3.29 -3.15
N ALA A 84 -7.15 2.03 -3.58
CA ALA A 84 -6.22 1.36 -4.49
C ALA A 84 -6.06 2.13 -5.82
N PHE A 85 -7.13 2.77 -6.32
CA PHE A 85 -7.05 3.58 -7.54
C PHE A 85 -6.14 4.79 -7.36
N HIS A 86 -6.25 5.51 -6.23
CA HIS A 86 -5.36 6.64 -5.93
C HIS A 86 -3.90 6.20 -5.84
N ALA A 87 -3.61 5.14 -5.09
CA ALA A 87 -2.25 4.59 -4.99
C ALA A 87 -1.69 4.16 -6.37
N ALA A 88 -2.49 3.46 -7.18
CA ALA A 88 -2.08 3.06 -8.52
C ALA A 88 -1.80 4.29 -9.42
N ARG A 89 -2.68 5.29 -9.40
CA ARG A 89 -2.52 6.51 -10.20
C ARG A 89 -1.27 7.29 -9.78
N ALA A 90 -1.02 7.45 -8.49
CA ALA A 90 0.20 8.06 -7.95
C ALA A 90 1.45 7.33 -8.44
N ALA A 91 1.47 6.00 -8.35
CA ALA A 91 2.61 5.19 -8.78
C ALA A 91 2.87 5.30 -10.29
N PHE A 92 1.83 5.35 -11.13
CA PHE A 92 1.99 5.56 -12.58
C PHE A 92 2.52 6.97 -12.89
N VAL A 93 1.97 8.00 -12.24
CA VAL A 93 2.45 9.39 -12.42
C VAL A 93 3.93 9.50 -12.02
N PHE A 94 4.32 8.93 -10.88
CA PHE A 94 5.71 8.91 -10.45
C PHE A 94 6.59 8.16 -11.46
N LYS A 95 6.18 6.95 -11.87
CA LYS A 95 6.90 6.12 -12.83
C LYS A 95 7.20 6.85 -14.14
N ASP A 96 6.23 7.60 -14.67
CA ASP A 96 6.37 8.31 -15.94
C ASP A 96 7.13 9.65 -15.79
N GLY A 97 7.27 10.16 -14.56
CA GLY A 97 8.02 11.38 -14.26
C GLY A 97 9.52 11.23 -14.54
N LYS A 98 10.15 12.28 -15.07
CA LYS A 98 11.58 12.29 -15.43
C LYS A 98 12.41 13.25 -14.59
N ARG A 99 11.78 14.25 -13.98
CA ARG A 99 12.40 15.27 -13.13
C ARG A 99 11.67 15.36 -11.80
N HIS A 100 12.31 15.95 -10.81
CA HIS A 100 11.75 16.11 -9.47
C HIS A 100 10.37 16.79 -9.47
N THR A 101 10.21 17.86 -10.26
CA THR A 101 8.93 18.56 -10.44
C THR A 101 7.82 17.67 -11.03
N ASP A 102 8.18 16.61 -11.77
CA ASP A 102 7.21 15.67 -12.30
C ASP A 102 6.73 14.69 -11.22
N TYR A 103 7.55 14.42 -10.19
CA TYR A 103 7.23 13.52 -9.08
C TYR A 103 6.15 14.11 -8.17
N GLU A 104 6.21 15.42 -7.93
CA GLU A 104 5.23 16.15 -7.12
C GLU A 104 3.80 16.04 -7.68
N ARG A 105 3.65 15.72 -8.97
CA ARG A 105 2.33 15.46 -9.58
C ARG A 105 1.64 14.21 -9.01
N ALA A 106 2.38 13.34 -8.31
CA ALA A 106 1.81 12.20 -7.59
C ALA A 106 1.19 12.60 -6.22
N LEU A 107 1.58 13.77 -5.66
CA LEU A 107 1.15 14.20 -4.33
C LEU A 107 -0.37 14.27 -4.16
N PRO A 108 -1.18 14.82 -5.10
CA PRO A 108 -2.63 14.88 -4.90
C PRO A 108 -3.26 13.50 -4.69
N ASP A 109 -2.75 12.47 -5.36
CA ASP A 109 -3.22 11.10 -5.17
C ASP A 109 -2.71 10.46 -3.89
N LEU A 110 -1.46 10.73 -3.51
CA LEU A 110 -0.93 10.30 -2.23
C LEU A 110 -1.70 10.93 -1.06
N VAL A 111 -2.03 12.22 -1.15
CA VAL A 111 -2.89 12.92 -0.17
C VAL A 111 -4.26 12.26 -0.11
N ALA A 112 -4.91 11.97 -1.24
CA ALA A 112 -6.19 11.28 -1.24
C ALA A 112 -6.10 9.87 -0.62
N TYR A 113 -5.01 9.14 -0.90
CA TYR A 113 -4.72 7.83 -0.33
C TYR A 113 -4.58 7.88 1.19
N TYR A 114 -3.71 8.74 1.72
CA TYR A 114 -3.50 8.89 3.16
C TYR A 114 -4.69 9.51 3.88
N GLN A 115 -5.44 10.41 3.23
CA GLN A 115 -6.69 10.93 3.79
C GLN A 115 -7.70 9.80 4.01
N ALA A 116 -7.79 8.85 3.07
CA ALA A 116 -8.70 7.72 3.23
C ALA A 116 -8.28 6.76 4.35
N ILE A 117 -6.97 6.55 4.56
CA ILE A 117 -6.43 5.80 5.71
C ILE A 117 -6.73 6.56 7.01
N ARG A 118 -6.46 7.87 7.06
CA ARG A 118 -6.73 8.73 8.21
C ARG A 118 -8.20 8.72 8.61
N ASN A 119 -9.11 8.69 7.62
CA ASN A 119 -10.56 8.67 7.84
C ASN A 119 -11.06 7.37 8.48
N VAL A 120 -10.34 6.26 8.34
CA VAL A 120 -10.67 5.00 9.03
C VAL A 120 -9.85 4.79 10.29
N SER A 121 -8.81 5.58 10.53
CA SER A 121 -7.91 5.42 11.68
C SER A 121 -8.49 5.99 12.97
N GLN A 122 -8.37 5.23 14.07
CA GLN A 122 -8.57 5.73 15.44
C GLN A 122 -7.50 6.74 15.86
N THR A 123 -6.28 6.60 15.33
CA THR A 123 -5.14 7.50 15.61
C THR A 123 -5.04 8.56 14.53
N SER A 124 -4.91 9.83 14.92
CA SER A 124 -4.68 10.91 13.98
C SER A 124 -3.23 10.99 13.54
N PHE A 125 -2.97 11.24 12.27
CA PHE A 125 -1.65 11.59 11.72
C PHE A 125 -1.78 12.70 10.66
N ASP A 126 -0.68 13.35 10.29
CA ASP A 126 -0.65 14.38 9.26
C ASP A 126 -0.63 13.75 7.86
N VAL A 127 -1.74 13.93 7.14
CA VAL A 127 -1.95 13.39 5.79
C VAL A 127 -0.95 13.94 4.78
N ASN A 128 -0.64 15.24 4.83
CA ASN A 128 0.28 15.86 3.88
C ASN A 128 1.71 15.43 4.16
N ARG A 129 2.07 15.32 5.45
CA ARG A 129 3.38 14.80 5.85
C ARG A 129 3.56 13.34 5.42
N ALA A 130 2.56 12.48 5.66
CA ALA A 130 2.60 11.08 5.22
C ALA A 130 2.74 10.95 3.69
N ALA A 131 1.96 11.73 2.93
CA ALA A 131 2.06 11.75 1.47
C ALA A 131 3.43 12.23 0.97
N THR A 132 4.03 13.23 1.64
CA THR A 132 5.36 13.74 1.31
C THR A 132 6.44 12.71 1.63
N LEU A 133 6.35 12.01 2.76
CA LEU A 133 7.28 10.95 3.15
C LEU A 133 7.18 9.72 2.23
N GLU A 134 5.98 9.36 1.78
CA GLU A 134 5.77 8.32 0.77
C GLU A 134 6.49 8.67 -0.53
N LEU A 135 6.32 9.91 -1.00
CA LEU A 135 7.01 10.37 -2.20
C LEU A 135 8.53 10.43 -2.00
N GLU A 136 9.00 10.88 -0.83
CA GLU A 136 10.43 10.97 -0.54
C GLU A 136 11.09 9.60 -0.61
N TRP A 137 10.51 8.55 -0.01
CA TRP A 137 11.15 7.23 -0.11
C TRP A 137 11.15 6.70 -1.55
N TRP A 138 10.12 7.01 -2.37
CA TRP A 138 10.15 6.68 -3.81
C TRP A 138 11.31 7.36 -4.53
N ILE A 139 11.58 8.63 -4.20
CA ILE A 139 12.66 9.43 -4.77
C ILE A 139 14.02 8.88 -4.33
N VAL A 140 14.21 8.65 -3.02
CA VAL A 140 15.42 8.05 -2.45
C VAL A 140 15.70 6.70 -3.08
N HIS A 141 14.68 5.86 -3.26
CA HIS A 141 14.80 4.56 -3.92
C HIS A 141 15.22 4.69 -5.38
N ARG A 142 14.60 5.59 -6.14
CA ARG A 142 14.97 5.83 -7.54
C ARG A 142 16.39 6.37 -7.68
N GLU A 143 16.80 7.24 -6.77
CA GLU A 143 18.10 7.90 -6.76
C GLU A 143 19.17 7.12 -5.98
N ARG A 144 18.90 5.87 -5.59
CA ARG A 144 19.72 5.05 -4.68
C ARG A 144 21.21 5.00 -5.01
N GLN A 145 21.59 5.10 -6.28
CA GLN A 145 22.99 5.13 -6.73
C GLN A 145 23.76 6.39 -6.30
N TRP A 146 23.05 7.49 -6.00
CA TRP A 146 23.60 8.78 -5.59
C TRP A 146 23.31 9.12 -4.13
N ARG A 147 22.61 8.23 -3.41
CA ARG A 147 22.21 8.44 -2.01
C ARG A 147 23.13 7.66 -1.07
N PRO A 148 23.44 8.19 0.12
CA PRO A 148 24.13 7.43 1.16
C PRO A 148 23.44 6.11 1.50
N THR A 149 24.22 5.12 1.90
CA THR A 149 23.70 3.87 2.46
C THR A 149 22.86 4.17 3.70
N GLY A 150 21.67 3.57 3.79
CA GLY A 150 20.72 3.76 4.90
C GLY A 150 19.74 4.93 4.73
N ASP A 151 19.85 5.75 3.67
CA ASP A 151 18.84 6.78 3.38
C ASP A 151 17.45 6.17 3.14
N LEU A 152 17.39 5.04 2.42
CA LEU A 152 16.15 4.34 2.15
C LEU A 152 15.53 3.80 3.44
N ASP A 153 16.34 3.20 4.32
CA ASP A 153 15.92 2.72 5.64
C ASP A 153 15.32 3.87 6.46
N ARG A 154 15.98 5.04 6.50
CA ARG A 154 15.47 6.21 7.23
C ARG A 154 14.14 6.70 6.64
N ALA A 155 14.05 6.84 5.32
CA ALA A 155 12.83 7.32 4.67
C ALA A 155 11.63 6.38 4.91
N LEU A 156 11.86 5.06 4.88
CA LEU A 156 10.83 4.06 5.18
C LEU A 156 10.42 4.08 6.67
N ALA A 157 11.38 4.24 7.59
CA ALA A 157 11.10 4.35 9.02
C ALA A 157 10.33 5.62 9.36
N ASP A 158 10.69 6.75 8.75
CA ASP A 158 10.01 8.04 8.96
C ASP A 158 8.56 8.02 8.48
N LEU A 159 8.29 7.35 7.34
CA LEU A 159 6.92 7.15 6.89
C LEU A 159 6.11 6.30 7.88
N ALA A 160 6.65 5.17 8.34
CA ALA A 160 5.98 4.34 9.33
C ALA A 160 5.73 5.12 10.63
N ALA A 161 6.71 5.91 11.07
CA ALA A 161 6.61 6.79 12.23
C ALA A 161 5.46 7.79 12.11
N GLU A 162 5.29 8.40 10.94
CA GLU A 162 4.18 9.30 10.69
C GLU A 162 2.84 8.57 10.71
N VAL A 163 2.69 7.45 10.02
CA VAL A 163 1.39 6.74 9.95
C VAL A 163 0.96 6.22 11.32
N TYR A 164 1.89 5.69 12.12
CA TYR A 164 1.59 5.06 13.41
C TYR A 164 1.77 5.98 14.62
N GLN A 165 2.27 7.21 14.40
CA GLN A 165 2.54 8.21 15.43
C GLN A 165 3.39 7.67 16.59
N LEU A 166 4.50 7.03 16.23
CA LEU A 166 5.48 6.48 17.15
C LEU A 166 6.89 6.89 16.70
N PRO A 167 7.89 6.89 17.60
CA PRO A 167 9.26 7.25 17.22
C PRO A 167 9.80 6.40 16.08
N ALA A 168 10.48 7.00 15.10
CA ALA A 168 11.10 6.31 13.97
C ALA A 168 12.03 5.16 14.39
N ALA A 169 12.67 5.28 15.55
CA ALA A 169 13.51 4.23 16.13
C ALA A 169 12.78 2.88 16.26
N LYS A 170 11.47 2.87 16.57
CA LYS A 170 10.64 1.65 16.64
C LYS A 170 10.49 0.93 15.30
N PHE A 171 10.75 1.62 14.18
CA PHE A 171 10.57 1.11 12.82
C PHE A 171 11.89 0.83 12.10
N SER A 172 13.04 0.97 12.78
CA SER A 172 14.36 0.76 12.19
C SER A 172 14.52 -0.64 11.58
N GLU A 173 14.10 -1.69 12.30
CA GLU A 173 14.18 -3.06 11.78
C GLU A 173 13.22 -3.29 10.60
N HIS A 174 11.97 -2.80 10.72
CA HIS A 174 10.98 -2.87 9.64
C HIS A 174 11.56 -2.29 8.34
N ALA A 175 12.11 -1.08 8.45
CA ALA A 175 12.65 -0.35 7.33
C ALA A 175 13.89 -1.01 6.75
N ARG A 176 14.82 -1.48 7.59
CA ARG A 176 16.03 -2.18 7.15
C ARG A 176 15.70 -3.44 6.34
N TYR A 177 14.81 -4.31 6.84
CA TYR A 177 14.42 -5.51 6.10
C TYR A 177 13.72 -5.19 4.79
N ARG A 178 12.90 -4.13 4.74
CA ARG A 178 12.24 -3.69 3.51
C ARG A 178 13.23 -3.11 2.51
N ALA A 179 14.16 -2.27 2.94
CA ALA A 179 15.22 -1.71 2.09
C ALA A 179 16.13 -2.81 1.52
N GLU A 180 16.47 -3.83 2.31
CA GLU A 180 17.23 -4.99 1.85
C GLU A 180 16.45 -5.77 0.78
N ALA A 181 15.14 -6.01 0.99
CA ALA A 181 14.28 -6.68 0.02
C ALA A 181 14.19 -5.91 -1.31
N ILE A 182 14.03 -4.58 -1.24
CA ILE A 182 14.03 -3.69 -2.42
C ILE A 182 15.35 -3.84 -3.19
N THR A 183 16.48 -3.70 -2.47
CA THR A 183 17.82 -3.70 -3.07
C THR A 183 18.15 -5.03 -3.75
N ILE A 184 17.92 -6.16 -3.09
CA ILE A 184 18.14 -7.49 -3.68
C ILE A 184 17.33 -7.66 -4.96
N ARG A 185 16.05 -7.26 -4.92
CA ARG A 185 15.17 -7.39 -6.08
C ARG A 185 15.63 -6.52 -7.23
N ASP A 186 16.01 -5.26 -6.99
CA ASP A 186 16.54 -4.37 -8.03
C ASP A 186 17.84 -4.90 -8.64
N ASP A 187 18.81 -5.27 -7.82
CA ASP A 187 20.14 -5.72 -8.28
C ASP A 187 20.05 -7.00 -9.14
N LEU A 188 19.19 -7.94 -8.74
CA LEU A 188 18.97 -9.19 -9.48
C LEU A 188 18.11 -8.99 -10.73
N ALA A 189 17.14 -8.07 -10.68
CA ALA A 189 16.32 -7.73 -11.84
C ALA A 189 17.15 -7.04 -12.93
N GLU A 190 18.06 -6.13 -12.55
CA GLU A 190 19.00 -5.48 -13.48
C GLU A 190 19.91 -6.50 -14.18
N LYS A 191 20.33 -7.53 -13.45
CA LYS A 191 21.13 -8.65 -13.99
C LYS A 191 20.31 -9.68 -14.75
N ARG A 192 18.97 -9.59 -14.74
CA ARG A 192 18.03 -10.59 -15.30
C ARG A 192 18.22 -12.00 -14.73
N THR A 193 18.60 -12.10 -13.46
CA THR A 193 18.88 -13.38 -12.77
C THR A 193 17.91 -13.68 -11.62
N LEU A 194 16.79 -12.97 -11.54
CA LEU A 194 15.81 -13.16 -10.46
C LEU A 194 15.16 -14.54 -10.55
N SER A 195 15.36 -15.37 -9.53
CA SER A 195 14.86 -16.74 -9.44
C SER A 195 13.76 -16.93 -8.37
N GLU A 196 13.13 -18.10 -8.33
CA GLU A 196 12.18 -18.43 -7.25
C GLU A 196 12.85 -18.51 -5.87
N ALA A 197 14.13 -18.90 -5.81
CA ALA A 197 14.90 -18.88 -4.56
C ALA A 197 15.09 -17.44 -4.06
N ASP A 198 15.32 -16.49 -4.98
CA ASP A 198 15.43 -15.07 -4.63
C ASP A 198 14.10 -14.51 -4.14
N TRP A 199 12.98 -14.90 -4.78
CA TRP A 199 11.66 -14.53 -4.28
C TRP A 199 11.37 -15.13 -2.91
N THR A 200 11.84 -16.35 -2.62
CA THR A 200 11.72 -16.94 -1.28
C THR A 200 12.49 -16.11 -0.25
N ARG A 201 13.68 -15.62 -0.61
CA ARG A 201 14.47 -14.71 0.24
C ARG A 201 13.77 -13.35 0.43
N ILE A 202 13.25 -12.75 -0.64
CA ILE A 202 12.49 -11.49 -0.59
C ILE A 202 11.26 -11.66 0.32
N ASN A 203 10.54 -12.77 0.20
CA ASN A 203 9.40 -13.08 1.04
C ASN A 203 9.78 -13.15 2.52
N ASP A 204 10.88 -13.82 2.89
CA ASP A 204 11.32 -13.88 4.29
C ASP A 204 11.71 -12.49 4.83
N LEU A 205 12.36 -11.65 4.02
CA LEU A 205 12.68 -10.28 4.39
C LEU A 205 11.41 -9.44 4.61
N LEU A 206 10.43 -9.51 3.71
CA LEU A 206 9.16 -8.80 3.87
C LEU A 206 8.38 -9.32 5.08
N ARG A 207 8.38 -10.63 5.33
CA ARG A 207 7.78 -11.22 6.54
C ARG A 207 8.39 -10.67 7.82
N ARG A 208 9.73 -10.62 7.91
CA ARG A 208 10.44 -10.02 9.06
C ARG A 208 10.15 -8.53 9.16
N SER A 209 10.10 -7.82 8.04
CA SER A 209 9.77 -6.40 7.98
C SER A 209 8.39 -6.12 8.59
N TRP A 210 7.35 -6.82 8.17
CA TRP A 210 5.99 -6.64 8.69
C TRP A 210 5.84 -7.10 10.14
N LEU A 211 6.51 -8.18 10.54
CA LEU A 211 6.52 -8.63 11.93
C LEU A 211 7.19 -7.63 12.86
N SER A 212 8.34 -7.06 12.47
CA SER A 212 9.01 -6.01 13.24
C SER A 212 8.16 -4.73 13.32
N LEU A 213 7.42 -4.36 12.26
CA LEU A 213 6.47 -3.25 12.34
C LEU A 213 5.36 -3.55 13.34
N TRP A 214 4.74 -4.72 13.24
CA TRP A 214 3.66 -5.13 14.14
C TRP A 214 4.10 -5.14 15.60
N ARG A 215 5.31 -5.62 15.89
CA ARG A 215 5.93 -5.50 17.23
C ARG A 215 6.13 -4.05 17.62
N GLY A 216 6.76 -3.24 16.77
CA GLY A 216 7.02 -1.83 17.05
C GLY A 216 5.76 -1.02 17.40
N VAL A 217 4.60 -1.36 16.83
CA VAL A 217 3.34 -0.68 17.13
C VAL A 217 2.55 -1.25 18.32
N ASN A 218 2.81 -2.50 18.71
CA ASN A 218 2.09 -3.19 19.80
C ASN A 218 2.93 -3.41 21.07
N ASP A 219 4.26 -3.29 20.99
CA ASP A 219 5.15 -3.41 22.14
C ASP A 219 5.00 -2.18 23.04
N THR A 220 4.42 -2.43 24.22
CA THR A 220 4.36 -1.48 25.33
C THR A 220 5.70 -1.50 26.07
N GLU A 221 6.69 -0.82 25.51
CA GLU A 221 7.86 -0.36 26.28
C GLU A 221 7.48 0.82 27.17
#